data_AF-I0YXE6-F1
#
_entry.id   AF-I0YXE6-F1
#
_cell.length_a   1.000
_cell.length_b   1.000
_cell.length_c   1.000
_cell.angle_alpha   90.00
_cell.angle_beta   90.00
_cell.angle_gamma   90.00
#
_symmetry.space_group_name_H-M   'P 1'
#
loop_
_entity.id
_entity.type
_entity.pdbx_description
1 polymer ?
#
loop_
_entity_poly.entity_id
_entity_poly.type
_entity_poly.pdbx_seq_one_letter_code
_entity_poly.pdbx_strand_id
1 'polypeptide(L)'
;LENAKGLPERLGDMPLRLIVGGNNPSDHAWSTGHYYSHPANWMWRILRKTGIAPAWVKGAQDDERMVTEAGVGFLDVGCGHPGTLLSEFSSQTFQSWAPAFYTRLKMHMDRASKNSGCVCGKCGAPAVVGFAGKRQWMELLNVGRKGRDKYTKLDHGLQHMRPEGWPFPASTEVWVLPSTSGAAPMATADRMGPWQELSDRVEQMEWPRKVQCALKEEDGF
;
A
#
# COMPACT_ATOMS: atom_id res chain seq x y z
N LEU A 1 12.94 -15.83 16.10
CA LEU A 1 13.08 -15.00 14.88
C LEU A 1 14.53 -14.92 14.37
N GLU A 2 15.52 -15.55 15.03
CA GLU A 2 16.97 -15.33 14.79
C GLU A 2 17.50 -15.67 13.38
N ASN A 3 16.70 -16.27 12.49
CA ASN A 3 17.08 -16.56 11.09
C ASN A 3 16.02 -16.12 10.07
N ALA A 4 15.14 -15.18 10.43
CA ALA A 4 14.10 -14.72 9.53
C ALA A 4 14.69 -13.82 8.41
N LYS A 5 14.19 -13.99 7.18
CA LYS A 5 14.59 -13.17 6.03
C LYS A 5 14.22 -11.69 6.19
N GLY A 6 13.23 -11.41 7.05
CA GLY A 6 12.61 -10.10 7.14
C GLY A 6 11.67 -9.84 5.97
N LEU A 7 10.91 -8.75 6.05
CA LEU A 7 10.00 -8.35 4.98
C LEU A 7 10.30 -6.90 4.55
N PRO A 8 11.31 -6.69 3.67
CA PRO A 8 11.58 -5.37 3.12
C PRO A 8 10.46 -4.95 2.17
N GLU A 9 10.23 -3.65 2.01
CA GLU A 9 9.22 -3.14 1.09
C GLU A 9 9.45 -3.53 -0.38
N ARG A 10 8.36 -3.63 -1.14
CA ARG A 10 8.35 -3.91 -2.59
C ARG A 10 7.88 -2.66 -3.31
N LEU A 11 8.73 -1.65 -3.42
CA LEU A 11 8.36 -0.36 -4.02
C LEU A 11 9.07 -0.07 -5.35
N GLY A 12 10.26 -0.63 -5.57
CA GLY A 12 11.08 -0.31 -6.74
C GLY A 12 11.35 1.20 -6.89
N ASP A 13 11.73 1.58 -8.11
CA ASP A 13 12.19 2.94 -8.46
C ASP A 13 11.43 3.53 -9.66
N MET A 14 10.22 3.04 -9.94
CA MET A 14 9.33 3.58 -10.98
C MET A 14 8.04 4.11 -10.36
N PRO A 15 7.35 5.10 -10.95
CA PRO A 15 6.07 5.59 -10.46
C PRO A 15 5.01 4.47 -10.57
N LEU A 16 4.66 3.82 -9.46
CA LEU A 16 3.79 2.64 -9.45
C LEU A 16 2.33 2.96 -9.82
N ARG A 17 1.60 1.95 -10.32
CA ARG A 17 0.14 2.03 -10.44
C ARG A 17 -0.52 1.92 -9.08
N LEU A 18 -0.10 0.95 -8.28
CA LEU A 18 -0.70 0.64 -6.99
C LEU A 18 0.38 0.33 -5.96
N ILE A 19 0.24 0.85 -4.76
CA ILE A 19 0.88 0.31 -3.56
C ILE A 19 -0.20 -0.32 -2.68
N VAL A 20 -0.05 -1.59 -2.31
CA VAL A 20 -0.91 -2.25 -1.34
C VAL A 20 -0.31 -2.12 0.06
N GLY A 21 -1.01 -1.37 0.91
CA GLY A 21 -0.64 -1.09 2.30
C GLY A 21 -1.23 -2.12 3.27
N GLY A 22 -0.37 -2.91 3.92
CA GLY A 22 -0.78 -3.80 5.01
C GLY A 22 -0.58 -3.17 6.39
N ASN A 23 -0.93 -3.92 7.43
CA ASN A 23 -0.72 -3.44 8.80
C ASN A 23 0.75 -3.59 9.19
N ASN A 24 1.17 -4.83 9.34
CA ASN A 24 2.50 -5.23 9.74
C ASN A 24 2.74 -6.68 9.26
N PRO A 25 4.00 -7.13 9.13
CA PRO A 25 4.29 -8.48 8.71
C PRO A 25 3.77 -9.52 9.72
N SER A 26 3.10 -10.57 9.24
CA SER A 26 2.86 -11.76 10.07
C SER A 26 4.17 -12.53 10.26
N ASP A 27 4.23 -13.42 11.25
CA ASP A 27 5.43 -14.24 11.48
C ASP A 27 5.79 -15.08 10.24
N HIS A 28 4.77 -15.54 9.51
CA HIS A 28 4.95 -16.30 8.28
C HIS A 28 5.49 -15.43 7.14
N ALA A 29 4.97 -14.21 6.96
CA ALA A 29 5.49 -13.27 5.96
C ALA A 29 6.93 -12.86 6.27
N TRP A 30 7.23 -12.63 7.55
CA TRP A 30 8.56 -12.30 8.03
C TRP A 30 9.57 -13.44 7.85
N SER A 31 9.14 -14.68 8.07
CA SER A 31 9.97 -15.88 7.87
C SER A 31 10.23 -16.15 6.38
N THR A 32 9.20 -16.06 5.54
CA THR A 32 9.28 -16.38 4.11
C THR A 32 9.90 -15.26 3.28
N GLY A 33 9.81 -14.01 3.75
CA GLY A 33 10.25 -12.82 3.04
C GLY A 33 9.29 -12.35 1.94
N HIS A 34 8.03 -12.81 1.97
CA HIS A 34 7.03 -12.51 0.96
C HIS A 34 5.75 -11.94 1.54
N TYR A 35 5.23 -10.90 0.89
CA TYR A 35 4.02 -10.23 1.34
C TYR A 35 2.79 -11.15 1.25
N TYR A 36 1.99 -11.16 2.33
CA TYR A 36 0.75 -11.94 2.40
C TYR A 36 0.92 -13.44 2.08
N SER A 37 2.07 -14.03 2.42
CA SER A 37 2.41 -15.42 2.07
C SER A 37 1.65 -16.48 2.87
N HIS A 38 1.01 -16.13 3.97
CA HIS A 38 0.27 -17.08 4.79
C HIS A 38 -0.88 -17.71 3.96
N PRO A 39 -1.03 -19.05 3.90
CA PRO A 39 -2.01 -19.72 3.03
C PRO A 39 -3.48 -19.31 3.28
N ALA A 40 -3.81 -18.97 4.53
CA ALA A 40 -5.14 -18.47 4.89
C ALA A 40 -5.39 -17.00 4.47
N ASN A 41 -4.37 -16.28 4.01
CA ASN A 41 -4.53 -14.90 3.52
C ASN A 41 -5.06 -14.92 2.07
N TRP A 42 -6.09 -14.11 1.82
CA TRP A 42 -6.78 -14.07 0.55
C TRP A 42 -6.11 -13.18 -0.49
N MET A 43 -5.08 -12.40 -0.14
CA MET A 43 -4.51 -11.36 -1.00
C MET A 43 -4.24 -11.86 -2.43
N TRP A 44 -3.39 -12.88 -2.58
CA TRP A 44 -3.01 -13.40 -3.89
C TRP A 44 -4.16 -14.02 -4.66
N ARG A 45 -5.17 -14.55 -3.97
CA ARG A 45 -6.42 -15.00 -4.61
C ARG A 45 -7.25 -13.81 -5.09
N ILE A 46 -7.37 -12.75 -4.30
CA ILE A 46 -8.10 -11.54 -4.64
C ILE A 46 -7.45 -10.88 -5.86
N LEU A 47 -6.15 -10.58 -5.80
CA LEU A 47 -5.44 -9.90 -6.88
C LEU A 47 -5.59 -10.64 -8.22
N ARG A 48 -5.53 -11.98 -8.22
CA ARG A 48 -5.73 -12.78 -9.44
C ARG A 48 -7.18 -12.80 -9.90
N LYS A 49 -8.14 -12.87 -8.98
CA LYS A 49 -9.57 -12.93 -9.32
C LYS A 49 -10.10 -11.59 -9.83
N THR A 50 -9.56 -10.48 -9.36
CA THR A 50 -9.98 -9.14 -9.81
C THR A 50 -9.24 -8.68 -11.06
N GLY A 51 -8.11 -9.30 -11.41
CA GLY A 51 -7.29 -8.91 -12.56
C GLY A 51 -6.15 -7.93 -12.23
N ILE A 52 -6.00 -7.52 -10.97
CA ILE A 52 -4.85 -6.68 -10.55
C ILE A 52 -3.52 -7.42 -10.75
N ALA A 53 -3.50 -8.71 -10.45
CA ALA A 53 -2.35 -9.59 -10.73
C ALA A 53 -2.47 -10.19 -12.13
N PRO A 54 -1.42 -10.09 -12.97
CA PRO A 54 -1.38 -10.76 -14.27
C PRO A 54 -1.49 -12.29 -14.17
N ALA A 55 -1.86 -12.95 -15.28
CA ALA A 55 -2.12 -14.39 -15.34
C ALA A 55 -0.91 -15.27 -14.96
N TRP A 56 0.32 -14.76 -15.06
CA TRP A 56 1.53 -15.51 -14.69
C TRP A 56 1.76 -15.60 -13.17
N VAL A 57 1.06 -14.80 -12.36
CA VAL A 57 1.21 -14.77 -10.90
C VAL A 57 0.69 -16.05 -10.28
N LYS A 58 1.55 -16.74 -9.53
CA LYS A 58 1.23 -18.00 -8.84
C LYS A 58 0.99 -17.79 -7.35
N GLY A 59 1.64 -16.81 -6.71
CA GLY A 59 1.49 -16.57 -5.28
C GLY A 59 2.46 -15.52 -4.74
N ALA A 60 2.74 -15.59 -3.44
CA ALA A 60 3.51 -14.56 -2.73
C ALA A 60 4.97 -14.41 -3.18
N GLN A 61 5.56 -15.47 -3.71
CA GLN A 61 6.91 -15.43 -4.28
C GLN A 61 7.05 -14.50 -5.49
N ASP A 62 5.93 -14.07 -6.07
CA ASP A 62 5.89 -13.18 -7.23
C ASP A 62 5.82 -11.69 -6.83
N ASP A 63 5.89 -11.36 -5.53
CA ASP A 63 5.72 -10.00 -5.02
C ASP A 63 6.74 -8.98 -5.53
N GLU A 64 7.98 -9.39 -5.75
CA GLU A 64 9.00 -8.56 -6.37
C GLU A 64 8.75 -8.34 -7.87
N ARG A 65 8.36 -9.40 -8.58
CA ARG A 65 8.06 -9.34 -10.02
C ARG A 65 6.80 -8.53 -10.31
N MET A 66 5.85 -8.49 -9.37
CA MET A 66 4.67 -7.60 -9.45
C MET A 66 5.06 -6.12 -9.53
N VAL A 67 6.16 -5.72 -8.88
CA VAL A 67 6.64 -4.33 -8.93
C VAL A 67 7.10 -3.98 -10.34
N THR A 68 7.95 -4.83 -10.94
CA THR A 68 8.61 -4.53 -12.22
C THR A 68 7.69 -4.76 -13.42
N GLU A 69 6.85 -5.79 -13.38
CA GLU A 69 6.03 -6.19 -14.54
C GLU A 69 4.58 -5.73 -14.47
N ALA A 70 4.08 -5.38 -13.28
CA ALA A 70 2.72 -4.90 -13.10
C ALA A 70 2.63 -3.54 -12.41
N GLY A 71 3.73 -2.94 -11.94
CA GLY A 71 3.66 -1.67 -11.21
C GLY A 71 2.82 -1.74 -9.94
N VAL A 72 2.76 -2.92 -9.30
CA VAL A 72 2.05 -3.15 -8.04
C VAL A 72 3.07 -3.43 -6.96
N GLY A 73 3.18 -2.51 -6.01
CA GLY A 73 4.07 -2.59 -4.86
C GLY A 73 3.37 -2.95 -3.55
N PHE A 74 4.18 -3.25 -2.55
CA PHE A 74 3.72 -3.67 -1.21
C PHE A 74 4.54 -2.99 -0.11
N LEU A 75 3.87 -2.56 0.94
CA LEU A 75 4.47 -1.98 2.13
C LEU A 75 3.52 -2.17 3.33
N ASP A 76 4.06 -2.27 4.53
CA ASP A 76 3.29 -2.26 5.77
C ASP A 76 3.50 -0.95 6.52
N VAL A 77 2.48 -0.50 7.27
CA VAL A 77 2.64 0.62 8.21
C VAL A 77 3.68 0.27 9.28
N GLY A 78 3.57 -0.92 9.88
CA GLY A 78 4.53 -1.51 10.83
C GLY A 78 5.68 -2.24 10.15
N CYS A 79 6.27 -1.66 9.11
CA CYS A 79 7.44 -2.23 8.45
C CYS A 79 8.58 -2.48 9.45
N GLY A 80 9.14 -3.70 9.45
CA GLY A 80 10.19 -4.09 10.40
C GLY A 80 9.68 -4.59 11.76
N HIS A 81 8.36 -4.62 11.98
CA HIS A 81 7.75 -5.02 13.25
C HIS A 81 6.84 -6.25 13.05
N PRO A 82 7.40 -7.48 13.01
CA PRO A 82 6.59 -8.68 12.85
C PRO A 82 5.70 -8.92 14.08
N GLY A 83 4.51 -9.47 13.83
CA GLY A 83 3.61 -9.95 14.88
C GLY A 83 2.22 -10.30 14.33
N THR A 84 1.70 -11.45 14.72
CA THR A 84 0.47 -12.00 14.13
C THR A 84 -0.81 -11.47 14.78
N LEU A 85 -0.76 -11.07 16.06
CA LEU A 85 -1.93 -10.61 16.79
C LEU A 85 -2.12 -9.10 16.65
N LEU A 86 -3.03 -8.71 15.76
CA LEU A 86 -3.41 -7.32 15.54
C LEU A 86 -3.82 -6.61 16.86
N SER A 87 -4.41 -7.31 17.82
CA SER A 87 -4.81 -6.75 19.13
C SER A 87 -3.64 -6.27 19.99
N GLU A 88 -2.41 -6.66 19.69
CA GLU A 88 -1.22 -6.28 20.47
C GLU A 88 -0.71 -4.87 20.13
N PHE A 89 -1.14 -4.28 19.01
CA PHE A 89 -0.63 -2.98 18.56
C PHE A 89 -1.58 -1.83 18.92
N SER A 90 -1.27 -1.09 19.97
CA SER A 90 -2.06 0.07 20.40
C SER A 90 -2.10 1.21 19.35
N SER A 91 -3.03 2.17 19.49
CA SER A 91 -2.95 3.42 18.69
C SER A 91 -1.61 4.14 18.86
N GLN A 92 -0.97 4.04 20.04
CA GLN A 92 0.35 4.62 20.29
C GLN A 92 1.44 3.93 19.45
N THR A 93 1.29 2.63 19.18
CA THR A 93 2.19 1.89 18.29
C THR A 93 2.09 2.39 16.85
N PHE A 94 0.88 2.63 16.35
CA PHE A 94 0.72 3.23 15.01
C PHE A 94 1.30 4.65 14.94
N GLN A 95 1.14 5.43 16.01
CA GLN A 95 1.74 6.77 16.11
C GLN A 95 3.26 6.73 16.02
N SER A 96 3.92 5.72 16.61
CA SER A 96 5.38 5.57 16.50
C SER A 96 5.82 5.05 15.13
N TRP A 97 4.99 4.27 14.43
CA TRP A 97 5.29 3.76 13.08
C TRP A 97 5.07 4.78 11.96
N ALA A 98 4.08 5.67 12.11
CA ALA A 98 3.67 6.59 11.05
C ALA A 98 4.82 7.43 10.44
N PRO A 99 5.74 8.03 11.24
CA PRO A 99 6.86 8.79 10.68
C PRO A 99 7.75 7.95 9.76
N ALA A 100 8.16 6.75 10.20
CA ALA A 100 9.01 5.87 9.41
C ALA A 100 8.30 5.37 8.14
N PHE A 101 7.00 5.07 8.24
CA PHE A 101 6.17 4.72 7.09
C PHE A 101 6.13 5.86 6.05
N TYR A 102 5.88 7.10 6.47
CA TYR A 102 5.88 8.25 5.55
C TYR A 102 7.26 8.54 4.95
N THR A 103 8.33 8.36 5.72
CA THR A 103 9.70 8.47 5.20
C THR A 103 9.94 7.47 4.06
N ARG A 104 9.51 6.21 4.21
CA ARG A 104 9.65 5.19 3.14
C ARG A 104 8.87 5.56 1.87
N LEU A 105 7.62 6.02 2.03
CA LEU A 105 6.80 6.49 0.91
C LEU A 105 7.44 7.69 0.19
N LYS A 106 7.94 8.67 0.95
CA LYS A 106 8.65 9.84 0.39
C LYS A 106 9.93 9.43 -0.33
N MET A 107 10.74 8.55 0.27
CA MET A 107 11.96 8.05 -0.36
C MET A 107 11.67 7.32 -1.67
N HIS A 108 10.60 6.50 -1.73
CA HIS A 108 10.17 5.89 -2.98
C HIS A 108 9.78 6.95 -4.02
N MET A 109 8.94 7.92 -3.66
CA MET A 109 8.54 9.00 -4.56
C MET A 109 9.74 9.80 -5.09
N ASP A 110 10.72 10.08 -4.24
CA ASP A 110 11.94 10.80 -4.62
C ASP A 110 12.78 9.97 -5.61
N ARG A 111 13.01 8.67 -5.32
CA ARG A 111 13.75 7.78 -6.21
C ARG A 111 13.05 7.60 -7.56
N ALA A 112 11.75 7.36 -7.56
CA ALA A 112 10.95 7.23 -8.77
C ALA A 112 10.90 8.53 -9.59
N SER A 113 10.84 9.69 -8.94
CA SER A 113 10.93 10.98 -9.62
C SER A 113 12.27 11.13 -10.33
N LYS A 114 13.38 10.86 -9.63
CA LYS A 114 14.74 10.93 -10.19
C LYS A 114 14.91 9.98 -11.37
N ASN A 115 14.44 8.74 -11.24
CA ASN A 115 14.55 7.74 -12.30
C ASN A 115 13.75 8.11 -13.56
N SER A 116 12.64 8.84 -13.39
CA SER A 116 11.85 9.39 -14.51
C SER A 116 12.41 10.69 -15.11
N GLY A 117 13.58 11.17 -14.65
CA GLY A 117 14.17 12.44 -15.07
C GLY A 117 13.32 13.65 -14.67
N CYS A 118 12.62 13.56 -13.54
CA CYS A 118 11.80 14.63 -12.98
C CYS A 118 12.53 15.31 -11.80
N VAL A 119 12.48 16.64 -11.75
CA VAL A 119 13.09 17.46 -10.70
C VAL A 119 12.12 17.94 -9.62
N CYS A 120 10.80 17.81 -9.82
CA CYS A 120 9.80 18.31 -8.86
C CYS A 120 9.69 17.45 -7.59
N GLY A 121 10.26 16.23 -7.60
CA GLY A 121 10.20 15.28 -6.49
C GLY A 121 8.82 14.68 -6.22
N LYS A 122 7.80 14.95 -7.06
CA LYS A 122 6.42 14.48 -6.87
C LYS A 122 5.92 13.54 -7.96
N CYS A 123 6.55 13.51 -9.13
CA CYS A 123 6.10 12.67 -10.26
C CYS A 123 6.34 11.18 -10.05
N GLY A 124 7.20 10.82 -9.09
CA GLY A 124 7.40 9.44 -8.65
C GLY A 124 6.28 8.89 -7.76
N ALA A 125 5.27 9.69 -7.43
CA ALA A 125 4.17 9.22 -6.57
C ALA A 125 3.39 8.09 -7.26
N PRO A 126 2.93 7.08 -6.50
CA PRO A 126 2.04 6.06 -7.05
C PRO A 126 0.71 6.70 -7.47
N ALA A 127 -0.01 6.09 -8.41
CA ALA A 127 -1.35 6.55 -8.75
C ALA A 127 -2.32 6.25 -7.61
N VAL A 128 -2.19 5.07 -6.99
CA VAL A 128 -3.07 4.60 -5.93
C VAL A 128 -2.28 4.01 -4.77
N VAL A 129 -2.75 4.26 -3.56
CA VAL A 129 -2.41 3.47 -2.37
C VAL A 129 -3.68 2.79 -1.84
N GLY A 130 -3.71 1.46 -1.84
CA GLY A 130 -4.82 0.67 -1.31
C GLY A 130 -4.47 0.02 0.02
N PHE A 131 -5.14 0.38 1.11
CA PHE A 131 -4.94 -0.23 2.42
C PHE A 131 -5.82 -1.47 2.59
N ALA A 132 -5.19 -2.63 2.85
CA ALA A 132 -5.85 -3.92 3.06
C ALA A 132 -6.46 -4.05 4.47
N GLY A 133 -7.35 -3.12 4.80
CA GLY A 133 -8.07 -3.04 6.07
C GLY A 133 -8.34 -1.60 6.50
N LYS A 134 -9.42 -1.40 7.27
CA LYS A 134 -9.79 -0.08 7.82
C LYS A 134 -8.81 0.43 8.87
N ARG A 135 -8.24 -0.47 9.67
CA ARG A 135 -7.45 -0.11 10.85
C ARG A 135 -6.22 0.71 10.48
N GLN A 136 -5.50 0.30 9.44
CA GLN A 136 -4.27 0.95 8.99
C GLN A 136 -4.54 2.42 8.69
N TRP A 137 -5.54 2.69 7.86
CA TRP A 137 -5.89 4.04 7.48
C TRP A 137 -6.49 4.85 8.63
N MET A 138 -7.37 4.24 9.43
CA MET A 138 -8.02 4.90 10.57
C MET A 138 -7.01 5.29 11.65
N GLU A 139 -6.02 4.45 11.95
CA GLU A 139 -4.98 4.79 12.92
C GLU A 139 -4.05 5.89 12.40
N LEU A 140 -3.70 5.89 11.10
CA LEU A 140 -2.95 6.99 10.48
C LEU A 140 -3.71 8.31 10.55
N LEU A 141 -5.02 8.32 10.23
CA LEU A 141 -5.88 9.51 10.35
C LEU A 141 -5.96 10.04 11.80
N ASN A 142 -5.81 9.14 12.77
CA ASN A 142 -5.90 9.43 14.19
C ASN A 142 -4.56 9.73 14.87
N VAL A 143 -3.44 9.76 14.14
CA VAL A 143 -2.16 10.24 14.68
C VAL A 143 -2.35 11.68 15.18
N GLY A 144 -1.94 11.94 16.42
CA GLY A 144 -2.11 13.24 17.09
C GLY A 144 -3.52 13.55 17.62
N ARG A 145 -4.55 12.76 17.27
CA ARG A 145 -5.94 12.98 17.69
C ARG A 145 -6.26 12.29 19.02
N LYS A 146 -7.09 12.92 19.85
CA LYS A 146 -7.50 12.41 21.16
C LYS A 146 -9.01 12.55 21.39
N GLY A 147 -9.56 11.70 22.25
CA GLY A 147 -10.96 11.77 22.68
C GLY A 147 -11.95 11.86 21.52
N ARG A 148 -12.83 12.85 21.56
CA ARG A 148 -13.89 13.08 20.56
C ARG A 148 -13.38 13.46 19.16
N ASP A 149 -12.12 13.86 19.04
CA ASP A 149 -11.54 14.29 17.76
C ASP A 149 -11.10 13.09 16.90
N LYS A 150 -11.07 11.87 17.48
CA LYS A 150 -10.75 10.64 16.74
C LYS A 150 -11.88 10.27 15.78
N TYR A 151 -11.50 9.88 14.57
CA TYR A 151 -12.39 9.17 13.66
C TYR A 151 -12.67 7.76 14.20
N THR A 152 -13.94 7.40 14.27
CA THR A 152 -14.43 6.10 14.76
C THR A 152 -15.14 5.28 13.68
N LYS A 153 -15.43 5.90 12.53
CA LYS A 153 -16.07 5.27 11.38
C LYS A 153 -15.27 5.57 10.13
N LEU A 154 -15.19 4.58 9.26
CA LEU A 154 -14.49 4.64 7.99
C LEU A 154 -15.16 3.65 7.05
N ASP A 155 -15.50 4.07 5.84
CA ASP A 155 -16.06 3.20 4.82
C ASP A 155 -14.95 2.61 3.93
N HIS A 156 -15.25 1.49 3.26
CA HIS A 156 -14.36 0.98 2.22
C HIS A 156 -14.51 1.83 0.94
N GLY A 157 -13.55 1.71 0.03
CA GLY A 157 -13.51 2.44 -1.23
C GLY A 157 -12.58 3.65 -1.19
N LEU A 158 -12.78 4.57 -2.14
CA LEU A 158 -11.99 5.79 -2.29
C LEU A 158 -12.13 6.73 -1.08
N GLN A 159 -11.00 7.29 -0.64
CA GLN A 159 -10.90 8.18 0.50
C GLN A 159 -10.51 9.59 0.07
N HIS A 160 -11.18 10.58 0.65
CA HIS A 160 -10.90 12.00 0.39
C HIS A 160 -10.09 12.67 1.51
N MET A 161 -10.16 12.14 2.74
CA MET A 161 -9.35 12.63 3.85
C MET A 161 -7.89 12.19 3.68
N ARG A 162 -6.95 12.93 4.27
CA ARG A 162 -5.53 12.54 4.38
C ARG A 162 -5.06 12.74 5.82
N PRO A 163 -4.23 11.83 6.35
CA PRO A 163 -3.62 12.03 7.65
C PRO A 163 -2.62 13.20 7.59
N GLU A 164 -2.37 13.80 8.73
CA GLU A 164 -1.34 14.83 8.84
C GLU A 164 0.03 14.25 8.42
N GLY A 165 0.78 15.02 7.64
CA GLY A 165 2.09 14.60 7.13
C GLY A 165 2.07 13.58 5.97
N TRP A 166 0.89 13.27 5.40
CA TRP A 166 0.79 12.41 4.22
C TRP A 166 1.73 12.88 3.09
N PRO A 167 2.66 12.04 2.60
CA PRO A 167 3.76 12.52 1.75
C PRO A 167 3.39 12.66 0.27
N PHE A 168 2.34 11.97 -0.20
CA PHE A 168 1.98 11.97 -1.62
C PHE A 168 1.07 13.16 -1.98
N PRO A 169 1.15 13.65 -3.23
CA PRO A 169 0.27 14.71 -3.72
C PRO A 169 -1.20 14.29 -3.74
N ALA A 170 -2.09 15.28 -3.85
CA ALA A 170 -3.54 15.05 -3.94
C ALA A 170 -3.96 14.18 -5.14
N SER A 171 -3.12 14.10 -6.18
CA SER A 171 -3.32 13.23 -7.34
C SER A 171 -3.13 11.74 -7.04
N THR A 172 -2.52 11.38 -5.91
CA THR A 172 -2.48 9.99 -5.45
C THR A 172 -3.78 9.66 -4.74
N GLU A 173 -4.53 8.75 -5.33
CA GLU A 173 -5.75 8.20 -4.74
C GLU A 173 -5.40 7.31 -3.55
N VAL A 174 -6.27 7.32 -2.54
CA VAL A 174 -6.17 6.42 -1.40
C VAL A 174 -7.46 5.62 -1.31
N TRP A 175 -7.32 4.31 -1.24
CA TRP A 175 -8.42 3.36 -1.13
C TRP A 175 -8.29 2.59 0.17
N VAL A 176 -9.43 2.31 0.82
CA VAL A 176 -9.50 1.46 2.01
C VAL A 176 -10.31 0.24 1.66
N LEU A 177 -9.73 -0.94 1.85
CA LEU A 177 -10.26 -2.19 1.32
C LEU A 177 -10.63 -3.14 2.46
N PRO A 178 -11.55 -4.08 2.21
CA PRO A 178 -11.75 -5.24 3.07
C PRO A 178 -10.43 -5.95 3.41
N SER A 179 -10.27 -6.35 4.66
CA SER A 179 -9.10 -7.13 5.08
C SER A 179 -9.02 -8.45 4.31
N THR A 180 -7.80 -8.80 3.91
CA THR A 180 -7.51 -10.08 3.24
C THR A 180 -7.18 -11.20 4.22
N SER A 181 -7.15 -10.93 5.52
CA SER A 181 -6.92 -11.96 6.54
C SER A 181 -8.04 -12.99 6.56
N GLY A 182 -7.68 -14.28 6.57
CA GLY A 182 -8.65 -15.37 6.71
C GLY A 182 -9.38 -15.36 8.06
N ALA A 183 -8.83 -14.70 9.07
CA ALA A 183 -9.47 -14.56 10.39
C ALA A 183 -10.60 -13.51 10.43
N ALA A 184 -10.71 -12.65 9.42
CA ALA A 184 -11.76 -11.63 9.37
C ALA A 184 -13.12 -12.29 9.05
N PRO A 185 -14.15 -12.17 9.91
CA PRO A 185 -15.46 -12.77 9.68
C PRO A 185 -16.22 -11.93 8.66
N MET A 186 -16.16 -12.30 7.38
CA MET A 186 -16.88 -11.61 6.32
C MET A 186 -17.24 -12.55 5.16
N ALA A 187 -18.35 -12.26 4.49
CA ALA A 187 -18.74 -12.99 3.30
C ALA A 187 -17.75 -12.77 2.15
N THR A 188 -17.64 -13.74 1.26
CA THR A 188 -16.73 -13.64 0.11
C THR A 188 -17.10 -12.46 -0.80
N ALA A 189 -18.40 -12.21 -1.03
CA ALA A 189 -18.86 -11.09 -1.85
C ALA A 189 -18.43 -9.73 -1.27
N ASP A 190 -18.66 -9.52 0.03
CA ASP A 190 -18.28 -8.29 0.74
C ASP A 190 -16.76 -8.07 0.74
N ARG A 191 -15.98 -9.16 0.73
CA ARG A 191 -14.54 -9.08 0.59
C ARG A 191 -14.11 -8.68 -0.82
N MET A 192 -14.82 -9.11 -1.87
CA MET A 192 -14.40 -8.93 -3.25
C MET A 192 -14.83 -7.58 -3.84
N GLY A 193 -16.01 -7.04 -3.49
CA GLY A 193 -16.59 -5.85 -4.14
C GLY A 193 -15.63 -4.65 -4.24
N PRO A 194 -15.15 -4.08 -3.12
CA PRO A 194 -14.23 -2.93 -3.17
C PRO A 194 -12.88 -3.23 -3.83
N TRP A 195 -12.45 -4.49 -3.83
CA TRP A 195 -11.25 -4.89 -4.56
C TRP A 195 -11.48 -4.97 -6.08
N GLN A 196 -12.70 -5.28 -6.51
CA GLN A 196 -13.09 -5.21 -7.91
C GLN A 196 -13.14 -3.75 -8.38
N GLU A 197 -13.75 -2.86 -7.62
CA GLU A 197 -13.78 -1.42 -7.93
C GLU A 197 -12.38 -0.81 -8.05
N LEU A 198 -11.46 -1.19 -7.14
CA LEU A 198 -10.06 -0.80 -7.25
C LEU A 198 -9.41 -1.37 -8.52
N SER A 199 -9.75 -2.60 -8.90
CA SER A 199 -9.23 -3.22 -10.12
C SER A 199 -9.64 -2.44 -11.36
N ASP A 200 -10.94 -2.11 -11.48
CA ASP A 200 -11.49 -1.33 -12.59
C ASP A 200 -10.79 0.04 -12.70
N ARG A 201 -10.41 0.62 -11.56
CA ARG A 201 -9.65 1.87 -11.51
C ARG A 201 -8.19 1.71 -11.96
N VAL A 202 -7.53 0.64 -11.52
CA VAL A 202 -6.12 0.34 -11.85
C VAL A 202 -5.95 -0.13 -13.29
N GLU A 203 -6.94 -0.79 -13.87
CA GLU A 203 -6.94 -1.24 -15.27
C GLU A 203 -6.86 -0.05 -16.25
N GLN A 204 -7.40 1.10 -15.87
CA GLN A 204 -7.30 2.35 -16.64
C GLN A 204 -5.89 2.96 -16.63
N MET A 205 -4.95 2.38 -15.89
CA MET A 205 -3.58 2.87 -15.75
C MET A 205 -2.62 1.99 -16.55
N GLU A 206 -1.96 2.60 -17.54
CA GLU A 206 -0.89 1.94 -18.28
C GLU A 206 0.29 1.57 -17.36
N TRP A 207 1.01 0.52 -17.73
CA TRP A 207 2.29 0.16 -17.15
C TRP A 207 3.33 -0.06 -18.24
N PRO A 208 4.53 0.57 -18.17
CA PRO A 208 4.94 1.58 -17.19
C PRO A 208 4.11 2.87 -17.26
N ARG A 209 3.92 3.56 -16.12
CA ARG A 209 3.20 4.84 -16.09
C ARG A 209 4.02 5.95 -16.71
N LYS A 210 3.42 6.73 -17.62
CA LYS A 210 4.00 7.99 -18.11
C LYS A 210 3.51 9.14 -17.23
N VAL A 211 4.40 9.69 -16.41
CA VAL A 211 4.09 10.86 -15.58
C VAL A 211 4.70 12.10 -16.21
N GLN A 212 3.85 13.06 -16.58
CA GLN A 212 4.29 14.36 -17.09
C GLN A 212 4.52 15.32 -15.92
N CYS A 213 5.71 15.92 -15.88
CA CYS A 213 6.06 16.88 -14.84
C CYS A 213 5.59 18.27 -15.24
N ALA A 214 4.68 18.86 -14.45
CA ALA A 214 4.18 20.22 -14.69
C ALA A 214 5.28 21.31 -14.61
N LEU A 215 6.43 21.01 -13.98
CA LEU A 215 7.59 21.93 -13.94
C LEU A 215 8.55 21.78 -15.14
N LYS A 216 8.19 21.01 -16.18
CA LYS A 216 9.03 20.86 -17.39
C LYS A 216 8.78 21.94 -18.46
N GLU A 217 7.96 22.95 -18.18
CA GLU A 217 7.63 24.04 -19.13
C GLU A 217 8.28 25.39 -18.76
N GLU A 218 9.59 25.45 -18.51
CA GLU A 218 10.36 26.71 -18.56
C GLU A 218 11.80 26.44 -19.02
N ASP A 219 11.97 25.85 -20.20
CA ASP A 219 13.24 25.87 -20.93
C ASP A 219 12.94 25.86 -22.43
N GLY A 220 12.52 27.02 -22.92
CA GLY A 220 12.29 27.30 -24.33
C GLY A 220 12.48 28.79 -24.58
N PHE A 221 13.74 29.19 -24.77
CA PHE A 221 14.12 30.45 -25.42
C PHE A 221 13.60 30.48 -26.87
#